data_AF-A0A957UBH0-F1
#
_entry.id   AF-A0A957UBH0-F1
#
_cell.length_a   1.000
_cell.length_b   1.000
_cell.length_c   1.000
_cell.angle_alpha   90.00
_cell.angle_beta   90.00
_cell.angle_gamma   90.00
#
_symmetry.space_group_name_H-M   'P 1'
#
loop_
_entity.id
_entity.type
_entity.pdbx_description
1 polymer ?
#
loop_
_entity_poly.entity_id
_entity_poly.type
_entity_poly.pdbx_seq_one_letter_code
_entity_poly.pdbx_strand_id
1 'polypeptide(L)'
;RGCRVAFFLRAFSSLYAGVNSPLLQLRFFALTQPRAEIVTTLNRYQPQIVVGPPSLLAALAAARQDGILRIKPQRLIAVAEVLEPQDEQLLHQSFGAPIHQIYQCTEGLLAVSCAHGQLHIQEDLAALQLEPIPGQRDPTEPIHYTPIVTDLWRTTQPIIRYRLGDLLQLSDQPCPCGCCFRVIIAIEGRAGDLCYATHTDGQRLPLFPATLRRLVLDSSAAIRDYEIVQQPDDAFQIYLATDPAADFGSIATNVTARVRTALTANGCQPPTMQVTAGIPPRPATAKRRRVQRIQDAPCTL
;
A
#
# COMPACT_ATOMS: atom_id res chain seq x y z
N ARG A 1 16.95 -23.63 -17.65
CA ARG A 1 17.62 -22.53 -16.91
C ARG A 1 16.80 -22.27 -15.65
N GLY A 2 17.42 -22.17 -14.48
CA GLY A 2 16.71 -21.90 -13.22
C GLY A 2 16.02 -20.54 -13.20
N CYS A 3 14.98 -20.43 -12.38
CA CYS A 3 14.21 -19.21 -12.16
C CYS A 3 15.09 -18.12 -11.53
N ARG A 4 15.15 -16.94 -12.15
CA ARG A 4 15.90 -15.79 -11.60
C ARG A 4 14.95 -14.82 -10.90
N VAL A 5 15.24 -14.50 -9.65
CA VAL A 5 14.44 -13.62 -8.81
C VAL A 5 15.27 -12.41 -8.41
N ALA A 6 14.80 -11.21 -8.74
CA ALA A 6 15.32 -9.97 -8.18
C ALA A 6 14.50 -9.62 -6.95
N PHE A 7 15.14 -9.56 -5.78
CA PHE A 7 14.48 -9.42 -4.49
C PHE A 7 14.96 -8.16 -3.78
N PHE A 8 14.06 -7.18 -3.64
CA PHE A 8 14.36 -5.88 -3.06
C PHE A 8 13.84 -5.77 -1.62
N LEU A 9 14.74 -5.61 -0.65
CA LEU A 9 14.37 -5.29 0.74
C LEU A 9 15.29 -4.22 1.34
N ARG A 10 14.88 -3.69 2.49
CA ARG A 10 15.65 -2.67 3.24
C ARG A 10 16.99 -3.18 3.73
N ALA A 11 17.08 -4.44 4.14
CA ALA A 11 18.29 -5.04 4.69
C ALA A 11 18.51 -6.43 4.11
N PHE A 12 19.79 -6.76 3.87
CA PHE A 12 20.19 -8.10 3.48
C PHE A 12 20.14 -9.03 4.69
N SER A 13 19.69 -10.26 4.47
CA SER A 13 19.83 -11.36 5.44
C SER A 13 20.57 -12.50 4.76
N SER A 14 21.54 -13.10 5.48
CA SER A 14 22.29 -14.27 5.01
C SER A 14 21.39 -15.46 4.68
N LEU A 15 20.20 -15.52 5.29
CA LEU A 15 19.16 -16.52 4.99
C LEU A 15 18.81 -16.57 3.51
N TYR A 16 18.81 -15.42 2.80
CA TYR A 16 18.44 -15.37 1.39
C TYR A 16 19.55 -15.86 0.44
N ALA A 17 20.81 -15.83 0.87
CA ALA A 17 21.92 -16.36 0.06
C ALA A 17 21.89 -17.89 -0.01
N GLY A 18 21.44 -18.55 1.06
CA GLY A 18 21.37 -20.01 1.18
C GLY A 18 20.28 -20.69 0.35
N VAL A 19 19.36 -19.92 -0.25
CA VAL A 19 18.22 -20.45 -1.04
C VAL A 19 18.62 -20.77 -2.50
N ASN A 20 19.82 -20.35 -2.92
CA ASN A 20 20.27 -20.51 -4.30
C ASN A 20 20.52 -21.98 -4.66
N SER A 21 19.96 -22.40 -5.80
CA SER A 21 20.10 -23.74 -6.37
C SER A 21 20.14 -23.67 -7.91
N PRO A 22 20.45 -24.77 -8.63
CA PRO A 22 20.37 -24.78 -10.09
C PRO A 22 18.98 -24.41 -10.65
N LEU A 23 17.92 -24.59 -9.85
CA LEU A 23 16.53 -24.31 -10.22
C LEU A 23 16.06 -22.91 -9.80
N LEU A 24 16.72 -22.26 -8.83
CA LEU A 24 16.34 -20.97 -8.28
C LEU A 24 17.57 -20.13 -7.98
N GLN A 25 17.67 -18.96 -8.60
CA GLN A 25 18.68 -17.96 -8.32
C GLN A 25 17.99 -16.71 -7.78
N LEU A 26 18.26 -16.37 -6.52
CA LEU A 26 17.78 -15.18 -5.86
C LEU A 26 18.93 -14.17 -5.76
N ARG A 27 18.70 -12.98 -6.32
CA ARG A 27 19.62 -11.85 -6.22
C ARG A 27 18.98 -10.74 -5.39
N PHE A 28 19.65 -10.39 -4.31
CA PHE A 28 19.26 -9.29 -3.43
C PHE A 28 19.65 -7.94 -4.00
N PHE A 29 18.79 -6.94 -3.78
CA PHE A 29 19.04 -5.53 -4.06
C PHE A 29 18.63 -4.70 -2.85
N ALA A 30 19.52 -3.83 -2.37
CA ALA A 30 19.21 -2.91 -1.30
C ALA A 30 18.36 -1.75 -1.84
N LEU A 31 17.34 -1.33 -1.09
CA LEU A 31 16.51 -0.15 -1.44
C LEU A 31 17.32 1.16 -1.50
N THR A 32 18.47 1.21 -0.83
CA THR A 32 19.38 2.37 -0.81
C THR A 32 20.37 2.39 -1.97
N GLN A 33 20.44 1.31 -2.77
CA GLN A 33 21.41 1.24 -3.86
C GLN A 33 21.09 2.30 -4.93
N PRO A 34 22.10 2.95 -5.55
CA PRO A 34 21.87 3.92 -6.62
C PRO A 34 21.06 3.32 -7.77
N ARG A 35 20.05 4.06 -8.24
CA ARG A 35 19.11 3.56 -9.26
C ARG A 35 19.79 3.15 -10.57
N ALA A 36 20.84 3.87 -10.98
CA ALA A 36 21.63 3.54 -12.18
C ALA A 36 22.30 2.16 -12.08
N GLU A 37 22.82 1.81 -10.91
CA GLU A 37 23.43 0.49 -10.67
C GLU A 37 22.39 -0.63 -10.64
N ILE A 38 21.23 -0.38 -9.99
CA ILE A 38 20.11 -1.31 -9.98
C ILE A 38 19.70 -1.63 -11.43
N VAL A 39 19.45 -0.60 -12.25
CA VAL A 39 19.02 -0.78 -13.65
C VAL A 39 20.08 -1.53 -14.47
N THR A 40 21.35 -1.16 -14.33
CA THR A 40 22.47 -1.81 -15.03
C THR A 40 22.53 -3.31 -14.68
N THR A 41 22.41 -3.63 -13.40
CA THR A 41 22.44 -5.01 -12.90
C THR A 41 21.21 -5.79 -13.36
N LEU A 42 20.01 -5.20 -13.27
CA LEU A 42 18.76 -5.82 -13.73
C LEU A 42 18.80 -6.13 -15.23
N ASN A 43 19.28 -5.20 -16.05
CA ASN A 43 19.39 -5.38 -17.50
C ASN A 43 20.32 -6.55 -17.87
N ARG A 44 21.38 -6.79 -17.09
CA ARG A 44 22.27 -7.95 -17.25
C ARG A 44 21.63 -9.23 -16.71
N TYR A 45 20.98 -9.14 -15.55
CA TYR A 45 20.47 -10.30 -14.80
C TYR A 45 19.19 -10.89 -15.41
N GLN A 46 18.35 -10.07 -16.05
CA GLN A 46 17.09 -10.47 -16.69
C GLN A 46 16.24 -11.39 -15.79
N PRO A 47 15.76 -10.90 -14.63
CA PRO A 47 14.95 -11.70 -13.71
C PRO A 47 13.61 -12.10 -14.32
N GLN A 48 13.12 -13.28 -13.96
CA GLN A 48 11.77 -13.75 -14.27
C GLN A 48 10.75 -13.28 -13.22
N ILE A 49 11.19 -13.05 -11.99
CA ILE A 49 10.35 -12.52 -10.91
C ILE A 49 11.05 -11.30 -10.31
N VAL A 50 10.30 -10.22 -10.11
CA VAL A 50 10.78 -9.04 -9.38
C VAL A 50 9.89 -8.83 -8.17
N VAL A 51 10.49 -8.80 -6.99
CA VAL A 51 9.79 -8.63 -5.72
C VAL A 51 10.26 -7.34 -5.07
N GLY A 52 9.33 -6.47 -4.67
CA GLY A 52 9.70 -5.25 -3.96
C GLY A 52 8.52 -4.36 -3.60
N PRO A 53 8.79 -3.23 -2.94
CA PRO A 53 7.79 -2.23 -2.61
C PRO A 53 7.12 -1.64 -3.87
N PRO A 54 5.79 -1.44 -3.89
CA PRO A 54 5.06 -0.73 -4.95
C PRO A 54 5.75 0.56 -5.43
N SER A 55 6.24 1.41 -4.52
CA SER A 55 6.94 2.65 -4.89
C SER A 55 8.22 2.41 -5.71
N LEU A 56 9.00 1.38 -5.34
CA LEU A 56 10.17 0.96 -6.10
C LEU A 56 9.78 0.36 -7.45
N LEU A 57 8.77 -0.51 -7.47
CA LEU A 57 8.29 -1.11 -8.71
C LEU A 57 7.80 -0.02 -9.69
N ALA A 58 7.11 1.01 -9.19
CA ALA A 58 6.67 2.16 -9.98
C ALA A 58 7.87 2.96 -10.54
N ALA A 59 8.93 3.14 -9.74
CA ALA A 59 10.17 3.72 -10.23
C ALA A 59 10.85 2.90 -11.34
N LEU A 60 10.78 1.56 -11.26
CA LEU A 60 11.28 0.68 -12.32
C LEU A 60 10.39 0.73 -13.57
N ALA A 61 9.07 0.88 -13.40
CA ALA A 61 8.13 1.10 -14.49
C ALA A 61 8.45 2.39 -15.25
N ALA A 62 8.67 3.51 -14.54
CA ALA A 62 9.09 4.77 -15.15
C ALA A 62 10.40 4.60 -15.95
N ALA A 63 11.43 4.01 -15.35
CA ALA A 63 12.70 3.75 -16.04
C ALA A 63 12.55 2.84 -17.28
N ARG A 64 11.53 1.98 -17.30
CA ARG A 64 11.20 1.14 -18.45
C ARG A 64 10.49 1.92 -19.54
N GLN A 65 9.55 2.80 -19.19
CA GLN A 65 8.91 3.72 -20.13
C GLN A 65 9.93 4.62 -20.82
N ASP A 66 10.96 5.06 -20.09
CA ASP A 66 12.09 5.83 -20.62
C ASP A 66 13.07 5.00 -21.48
N GLY A 67 12.86 3.69 -21.62
CA GLY A 67 13.73 2.79 -22.41
C GLY A 67 15.07 2.44 -21.74
N ILE A 68 15.31 2.92 -20.53
CA ILE A 68 16.54 2.69 -19.75
C ILE A 68 16.54 1.27 -19.16
N LEU A 69 15.40 0.82 -18.63
CA LEU A 69 15.21 -0.52 -18.09
C LEU A 69 14.56 -1.47 -19.11
N ARG A 70 15.19 -2.61 -19.36
CA ARG A 70 14.87 -3.53 -20.47
C ARG A 70 14.48 -4.95 -20.03
N ILE A 71 14.27 -5.17 -18.73
CA ILE A 71 13.86 -6.48 -18.20
C ILE A 71 12.47 -6.88 -18.68
N LYS A 72 12.20 -8.18 -18.82
CA LYS A 72 10.87 -8.70 -19.15
C LYS A 72 10.47 -9.77 -18.12
N PRO A 73 10.11 -9.36 -16.89
CA PRO A 73 9.71 -10.32 -15.86
C PRO A 73 8.41 -11.01 -16.27
N GLN A 74 8.26 -12.26 -15.82
CA GLN A 74 7.04 -13.04 -15.98
C GLN A 74 6.03 -12.73 -14.87
N ARG A 75 6.51 -12.24 -13.71
CA ARG A 75 5.71 -11.93 -12.52
C ARG A 75 6.34 -10.79 -11.72
N LEU A 76 5.49 -9.91 -11.19
CA LEU A 76 5.87 -8.96 -10.14
C LEU A 76 5.24 -9.39 -8.82
N ILE A 77 5.93 -9.15 -7.71
CA ILE A 77 5.39 -9.40 -6.37
C ILE A 77 5.56 -8.13 -5.52
N ALA A 78 4.44 -7.49 -5.20
CA ALA A 78 4.38 -6.34 -4.32
C ALA A 78 4.42 -6.77 -2.85
N VAL A 79 5.29 -6.13 -2.08
CA VAL A 79 5.49 -6.40 -0.64
C VAL A 79 5.71 -5.10 0.13
N ALA A 80 5.60 -5.14 1.45
CA ALA A 80 6.01 -4.10 2.40
C ALA A 80 5.26 -2.75 2.39
N GLU A 81 4.61 -2.36 1.29
CA GLU A 81 3.74 -1.18 1.18
C GLU A 81 2.39 -1.57 0.55
N VAL A 82 1.42 -0.67 0.67
CA VAL A 82 0.11 -0.80 0.02
C VAL A 82 0.29 -0.71 -1.50
N LEU A 83 -0.20 -1.71 -2.23
CA LEU A 83 -0.34 -1.64 -3.67
C LEU A 83 -1.65 -0.93 -4.00
N GLU A 84 -1.59 0.35 -4.34
CA GLU A 84 -2.78 1.09 -4.73
C GLU A 84 -3.19 0.77 -6.18
N PRO A 85 -4.49 0.86 -6.51
CA PRO A 85 -4.99 0.53 -7.85
C PRO A 85 -4.28 1.28 -8.98
N GLN A 86 -3.93 2.56 -8.76
CA GLN A 86 -3.19 3.37 -9.74
C GLN A 86 -1.75 2.86 -9.96
N ASP A 87 -1.08 2.37 -8.90
CA ASP A 87 0.26 1.81 -9.00
C ASP A 87 0.18 0.45 -9.71
N GLU A 88 -0.81 -0.39 -9.36
CA GLU A 88 -1.04 -1.67 -10.03
C GLU A 88 -1.30 -1.50 -11.52
N GLN A 89 -2.14 -0.53 -11.91
CA GLN A 89 -2.41 -0.21 -13.31
C GLN A 89 -1.14 0.24 -14.04
N LEU A 90 -0.34 1.14 -13.44
CA LEU A 90 0.93 1.58 -13.99
C LEU A 90 1.90 0.40 -14.22
N LEU A 91 2.01 -0.49 -13.23
CA LEU A 91 2.86 -1.68 -13.31
C LEU A 91 2.40 -2.62 -14.41
N HIS A 92 1.10 -2.88 -14.50
CA HIS A 92 0.52 -3.74 -15.52
C HIS A 92 0.78 -3.17 -16.92
N GLN A 93 0.53 -1.87 -17.14
CA GLN A 93 0.78 -1.21 -18.42
C GLN A 93 2.27 -1.23 -18.81
N SER A 94 3.17 -1.09 -17.84
CA SER A 94 4.60 -0.97 -18.11
C SER A 94 5.28 -2.33 -18.34
N PHE A 95 4.91 -3.36 -17.58
CA PHE A 95 5.56 -4.67 -17.65
C PHE A 95 4.77 -5.72 -18.41
N GLY A 96 3.44 -5.59 -18.52
CA GLY A 96 2.57 -6.61 -19.13
C GLY A 96 2.60 -7.96 -18.40
N ALA A 97 2.93 -7.95 -17.11
CA ALA A 97 3.07 -9.14 -16.27
C ALA A 97 2.06 -9.09 -15.11
N PRO A 98 1.55 -10.25 -14.64
CA PRO A 98 0.71 -10.31 -13.45
C PRO A 98 1.46 -9.78 -12.22
N ILE A 99 0.73 -9.04 -11.38
CA ILE A 99 1.19 -8.53 -10.11
C ILE A 99 0.52 -9.36 -9.01
N HIS A 100 1.35 -9.99 -8.18
CA HIS A 100 0.91 -10.68 -6.97
C HIS A 100 1.29 -9.86 -5.75
N GLN A 101 0.63 -10.14 -4.62
CA GLN A 101 0.96 -9.54 -3.33
C GLN A 101 1.39 -10.62 -2.35
N ILE A 102 2.30 -10.26 -1.46
CA ILE A 102 2.56 -11.00 -0.23
C ILE A 102 2.36 -10.04 0.94
N TYR A 103 1.38 -10.38 1.78
CA TYR A 103 1.19 -9.72 3.08
C TYR A 103 1.96 -10.52 4.13
N GLN A 104 3.06 -9.93 4.59
CA GLN A 104 3.95 -10.52 5.57
C GLN A 104 4.44 -9.46 6.54
N CYS A 105 4.61 -9.86 7.79
CA CYS A 105 5.18 -9.06 8.86
C CYS A 105 6.20 -9.89 9.65
N THR A 106 6.76 -9.30 10.71
CA THR A 106 7.69 -10.03 11.60
C THR A 106 7.00 -11.23 12.24
N GLU A 107 5.70 -11.12 12.45
CA GLU A 107 4.86 -12.10 13.12
C GLU A 107 4.49 -13.31 12.25
N GLY A 108 4.69 -13.25 10.92
CA GLY A 108 4.42 -14.38 10.03
C GLY A 108 4.08 -14.00 8.59
N LEU A 109 3.96 -15.03 7.74
CA LEU A 109 3.38 -14.94 6.39
C LEU A 109 1.85 -15.00 6.52
N LEU A 110 1.17 -13.89 6.26
CA LEU A 110 -0.26 -13.77 6.58
C LEU A 110 -1.16 -13.98 5.38
N ALA A 111 -0.78 -13.49 4.19
CA ALA A 111 -1.56 -13.72 2.98
C ALA A 111 -0.72 -13.71 1.71
N VAL A 112 -1.15 -14.47 0.69
CA VAL A 112 -0.51 -14.56 -0.63
C VAL A 112 -1.56 -14.52 -1.74
N SER A 113 -1.29 -13.78 -2.82
CA SER A 113 -2.18 -13.74 -3.98
C SER A 113 -2.22 -15.08 -4.72
N CYS A 114 -3.43 -15.55 -5.06
CA CYS A 114 -3.61 -16.71 -5.94
C CYS A 114 -3.44 -16.34 -7.43
N ALA A 115 -3.66 -17.32 -8.32
CA ALA A 115 -3.58 -17.13 -9.77
C ALA A 115 -4.63 -16.14 -10.33
N HIS A 116 -5.71 -15.87 -9.59
CA HIS A 116 -6.73 -14.89 -9.94
C HIS A 116 -6.48 -13.50 -9.31
N GLY A 117 -5.30 -13.28 -8.70
CA GLY A 117 -4.93 -12.01 -8.06
C GLY A 117 -5.48 -11.82 -6.63
N GLN A 118 -6.44 -12.64 -6.20
CA GLN A 118 -7.07 -12.55 -4.87
C GLN A 118 -6.08 -12.91 -3.75
N LEU A 119 -6.01 -12.09 -2.70
CA LEU A 119 -5.05 -12.22 -1.60
C LEU A 119 -5.62 -13.11 -0.48
N HIS A 120 -5.23 -14.39 -0.47
CA HIS A 120 -5.74 -15.37 0.49
C HIS A 120 -4.94 -15.39 1.78
N ILE A 121 -5.64 -15.29 2.91
CA ILE A 121 -5.07 -15.48 4.24
C ILE A 121 -4.55 -16.92 4.35
N GLN A 122 -3.32 -17.11 4.82
CA GLN A 122 -2.73 -18.44 5.02
C GLN A 122 -3.19 -19.01 6.37
N GLU A 123 -4.46 -19.42 6.43
CA GLU A 123 -5.13 -19.82 7.67
C GLU A 123 -4.60 -21.13 8.28
N ASP A 124 -3.86 -21.90 7.49
CA ASP A 124 -3.08 -23.06 7.91
C ASP A 124 -1.76 -22.69 8.61
N LEU A 125 -1.24 -21.48 8.37
CA LEU A 125 0.00 -20.98 8.98
C LEU A 125 -0.26 -19.97 10.11
N ALA A 126 -1.33 -19.19 10.03
CA ALA A 126 -1.66 -18.16 11.01
C ALA A 126 -3.18 -18.02 11.20
N ALA A 127 -3.62 -17.97 12.46
CA ALA A 127 -4.99 -17.61 12.78
C ALA A 127 -5.15 -16.09 12.84
N LEU A 128 -6.04 -15.54 12.00
CA LEU A 128 -6.40 -14.12 11.99
C LEU A 128 -7.78 -13.91 12.59
N GLN A 129 -7.81 -13.27 13.75
CA GLN A 129 -9.02 -12.65 14.30
C GLN A 129 -9.12 -11.22 13.80
N LEU A 130 -10.33 -10.75 13.59
CA LEU A 130 -10.60 -9.45 12.98
C LEU A 130 -11.36 -8.58 13.97
N GLU A 131 -10.78 -7.45 14.31
CA GLU A 131 -11.41 -6.46 15.18
C GLU A 131 -11.92 -5.30 14.32
N PRO A 132 -13.24 -5.03 14.27
CA PRO A 132 -13.79 -3.93 13.49
C PRO A 132 -13.25 -2.57 13.95
N ILE A 133 -13.02 -1.66 13.00
CA ILE A 133 -12.69 -0.28 13.33
C ILE A 133 -13.93 0.43 13.90
N PRO A 134 -13.86 1.03 15.10
CA PRO A 134 -15.01 1.72 15.69
C PRO A 134 -15.34 3.03 14.95
N GLY A 135 -16.59 3.46 15.06
CA GLY A 135 -17.04 4.77 14.56
C GLY A 135 -17.46 4.81 13.09
N GLN A 136 -17.40 3.68 12.38
CA GLN A 136 -17.99 3.56 11.05
C GLN A 136 -19.52 3.63 11.16
N ARG A 137 -20.12 4.65 10.54
CA ARG A 137 -21.57 4.92 10.63
C ARG A 137 -22.36 4.45 9.44
N ASP A 138 -21.77 4.44 8.25
CA ASP A 138 -22.46 4.03 7.03
C ASP A 138 -22.45 2.49 6.92
N PRO A 139 -23.60 1.82 7.07
CA PRO A 139 -23.69 0.37 6.97
C PRO A 139 -23.51 -0.14 5.54
N THR A 140 -23.50 0.74 4.55
CA THR A 140 -23.26 0.40 3.13
C THR A 140 -21.79 0.44 2.77
N GLU A 141 -20.94 1.05 3.61
CA GLU A 141 -19.49 1.02 3.42
C GLU A 141 -18.91 -0.34 3.85
N PRO A 142 -17.87 -0.85 3.16
CA PRO A 142 -17.19 -2.07 3.57
C PRO A 142 -16.67 -1.96 5.00
N ILE A 143 -16.82 -3.01 5.81
CA ILE A 143 -16.29 -3.01 7.17
C ILE A 143 -14.77 -3.11 7.12
N HIS A 144 -14.09 -2.22 7.83
CA HIS A 144 -12.66 -2.29 8.02
C HIS A 144 -12.29 -2.98 9.32
N TYR A 145 -11.16 -3.70 9.30
CA TYR A 145 -10.68 -4.46 10.44
C TYR A 145 -9.22 -4.20 10.74
N THR A 146 -8.86 -4.27 12.01
CA THR A 146 -7.50 -4.50 12.47
C THR A 146 -7.30 -6.00 12.74
N PRO A 147 -6.27 -6.64 12.16
CA PRO A 147 -6.02 -8.06 12.38
C PRO A 147 -5.28 -8.30 13.71
N ILE A 148 -5.74 -9.32 14.43
CA ILE A 148 -5.11 -9.89 15.61
C ILE A 148 -4.60 -11.28 15.21
N VAL A 149 -3.27 -11.43 15.21
CA VAL A 149 -2.58 -12.58 14.62
C VAL A 149 -2.11 -13.55 15.70
N THR A 150 -2.28 -14.84 15.44
CA THR A 150 -1.60 -15.93 16.15
C THR A 150 -0.87 -16.78 15.13
N ASP A 151 0.46 -16.88 15.25
CA ASP A 151 1.27 -17.76 14.41
C ASP A 151 1.12 -19.22 14.88
N LEU A 152 0.81 -20.13 13.95
CA LEU A 152 0.56 -21.55 14.23
C LEU A 152 1.73 -22.46 13.85
N TRP A 153 2.77 -21.92 13.21
CA TRP A 153 3.86 -22.68 12.62
C TRP A 153 5.17 -22.55 13.40
N ARG A 154 5.44 -21.37 13.98
CA ARG A 154 6.73 -21.07 14.61
C ARG A 154 6.87 -21.75 15.97
N THR A 155 8.03 -22.35 16.21
CA THR A 155 8.38 -23.01 17.49
C THR A 155 9.20 -22.13 18.42
N THR A 156 9.71 -20.99 17.92
CA THR A 156 10.50 -20.02 18.70
C THR A 156 9.86 -18.64 18.60
N GLN A 157 9.87 -17.89 19.72
CA GLN A 157 9.20 -16.59 19.86
C GLN A 157 7.70 -16.66 19.47
N PRO A 158 6.88 -17.47 20.18
CA PRO A 158 5.47 -17.63 19.81
C PRO A 158 4.75 -16.28 19.78
N ILE A 159 3.98 -16.04 18.71
CA ILE A 159 3.12 -14.86 18.58
C ILE A 159 1.69 -15.31 18.80
N ILE A 160 1.08 -14.84 19.88
CA ILE A 160 -0.28 -15.22 20.26
C ILE A 160 -1.12 -13.97 20.45
N ARG A 161 -2.22 -13.87 19.70
CA ARG A 161 -3.17 -12.75 19.71
C ARG A 161 -2.50 -11.36 19.63
N TYR A 162 -1.47 -11.22 18.81
CA TYR A 162 -0.80 -9.94 18.62
C TYR A 162 -1.61 -9.04 17.70
N ARG A 163 -2.05 -7.89 18.22
CA ARG A 163 -2.81 -6.90 17.47
C ARG A 163 -1.87 -6.11 16.56
N LEU A 164 -2.01 -6.29 15.25
CA LEU A 164 -1.26 -5.50 14.27
C LEU A 164 -1.86 -4.09 14.17
N GLY A 165 -1.12 -3.19 13.52
CA GLY A 165 -1.60 -1.84 13.24
C GLY A 165 -2.16 -1.69 11.83
N ASP A 166 -2.40 -2.76 11.09
CA ASP A 166 -2.85 -2.72 9.69
C ASP A 166 -4.37 -2.54 9.58
N LEU A 167 -4.82 -2.02 8.43
CA LEU A 167 -6.22 -1.80 8.09
C LEU A 167 -6.62 -2.70 6.92
N LEU A 168 -7.51 -3.65 7.17
CA LEU A 168 -7.93 -4.66 6.20
C LEU A 168 -9.40 -4.52 5.83
N GLN A 169 -9.72 -4.83 4.57
CA GLN A 169 -11.06 -5.20 4.14
C GLN A 169 -11.06 -6.64 3.62
N LEU A 170 -12.14 -7.38 3.88
CA LEU A 170 -12.29 -8.76 3.45
C LEU A 170 -13.43 -8.92 2.45
N SER A 171 -13.31 -9.94 1.59
CA SER A 171 -14.37 -10.40 0.71
C SER A 171 -15.36 -11.26 1.48
N ASP A 172 -16.65 -11.09 1.21
CA ASP A 172 -17.69 -12.04 1.56
C ASP A 172 -17.92 -13.09 0.45
N GLN A 173 -17.36 -12.86 -0.73
CA GLN A 173 -17.49 -13.75 -1.89
C GLN A 173 -16.41 -14.83 -1.91
N PRO A 174 -16.76 -16.07 -2.32
CA PRO A 174 -15.79 -17.12 -2.55
C PRO A 174 -14.87 -16.76 -3.73
N CYS A 175 -13.61 -17.19 -3.65
CA CYS A 175 -12.65 -16.97 -4.73
C CYS A 175 -12.87 -17.98 -5.87
N PRO A 176 -12.85 -17.55 -7.15
CA PRO A 176 -12.94 -18.44 -8.30
C PRO A 176 -11.78 -19.46 -8.40
N CYS A 177 -10.70 -19.28 -7.63
CA CYS A 177 -9.58 -20.23 -7.61
C CYS A 177 -9.91 -21.54 -6.86
N GLY A 178 -11.03 -21.60 -6.14
CA GLY A 178 -11.46 -22.78 -5.36
C GLY A 178 -10.81 -22.91 -3.98
N CYS A 179 -9.89 -22.03 -3.60
CA CYS A 179 -9.35 -21.98 -2.24
C CYS A 179 -10.43 -21.53 -1.25
N CYS A 180 -10.58 -22.27 -0.15
CA CYS A 180 -11.56 -21.98 0.91
C CYS A 180 -11.08 -20.93 1.92
N PHE A 181 -9.81 -20.51 1.88
CA PHE A 181 -9.30 -19.50 2.78
C PHE A 181 -9.89 -18.12 2.50
N ARG A 182 -10.12 -17.35 3.56
CA ARG A 182 -10.63 -15.98 3.47
C ARG A 182 -9.76 -15.09 2.58
N VAL A 183 -10.40 -14.16 1.89
CA VAL A 183 -9.75 -13.23 0.95
C VAL A 183 -9.73 -11.82 1.53
N ILE A 184 -8.55 -11.21 1.51
CA ILE A 184 -8.36 -9.77 1.74
C ILE A 184 -8.56 -9.07 0.40
N ILE A 185 -9.52 -8.14 0.32
CA ILE A 185 -9.75 -7.33 -0.89
C ILE A 185 -8.87 -6.09 -0.91
N ALA A 186 -8.52 -5.57 0.26
CA ALA A 186 -7.65 -4.40 0.39
C ALA A 186 -6.87 -4.41 1.71
N ILE A 187 -5.60 -4.00 1.61
CA ILE A 187 -4.79 -3.54 2.74
C ILE A 187 -4.65 -2.03 2.55
N GLU A 188 -5.29 -1.24 3.40
CA GLU A 188 -5.41 0.21 3.18
C GLU A 188 -4.34 1.04 3.90
N GLY A 189 -3.42 0.38 4.62
CA GLY A 189 -2.34 1.02 5.34
C GLY A 189 -2.43 0.73 6.83
N ARG A 190 -2.18 1.75 7.66
CA ARG A 190 -2.15 1.60 9.11
C ARG A 190 -3.37 2.24 9.77
N ALA A 191 -3.95 1.57 10.74
CA ALA A 191 -5.02 2.12 11.58
C ALA A 191 -4.56 3.37 12.36
N GLY A 192 -3.28 3.47 12.72
CA GLY A 192 -2.72 4.67 13.36
C GLY A 192 -2.73 5.90 12.45
N ASP A 193 -2.60 5.70 11.14
CA ASP A 193 -2.58 6.73 10.10
C ASP A 193 -3.99 7.17 9.66
N LEU A 194 -5.04 6.58 10.26
CA LEU A 194 -6.43 6.91 9.97
C LEU A 194 -6.70 8.38 10.31
N CYS A 195 -7.18 9.13 9.32
CA CYS A 195 -7.66 10.49 9.54
C CYS A 195 -9.09 10.45 10.10
N TYR A 196 -9.56 11.55 10.66
CA TYR A 196 -10.88 11.65 11.24
C TYR A 196 -11.56 12.96 10.87
N ALA A 197 -12.87 12.92 10.69
CA ALA A 197 -13.72 14.11 10.63
C ALA A 197 -14.49 14.27 11.95
N THR A 198 -14.84 15.51 12.28
CA THR A 198 -15.73 15.81 13.42
C THR A 198 -17.15 15.91 12.91
N HIS A 199 -18.02 15.03 13.38
CA HIS A 199 -19.45 15.07 13.09
C HIS A 199 -20.12 16.26 13.83
N THR A 200 -21.24 16.73 13.31
CA THR A 200 -22.01 17.86 13.89
C THR A 200 -22.51 17.61 15.32
N ASP A 201 -22.61 16.35 15.74
CA ASP A 201 -22.92 15.94 17.12
C ASP A 201 -21.68 15.80 18.03
N GLY A 202 -20.49 16.15 17.53
CA GLY A 202 -19.22 16.10 18.24
C GLY A 202 -18.49 14.75 18.17
N GLN A 203 -19.08 13.70 17.58
CA GLN A 203 -18.39 12.42 17.44
C GLN A 203 -17.29 12.47 16.37
N ARG A 204 -16.20 11.72 16.58
CA ARG A 204 -15.11 11.57 15.60
C ARG A 204 -15.38 10.38 14.69
N LEU A 205 -15.50 10.65 13.39
CA LEU A 205 -15.74 9.61 12.38
C LEU A 205 -14.44 9.30 11.63
N PRO A 206 -14.09 8.02 11.45
CA PRO A 206 -12.92 7.64 10.69
C PRO A 206 -13.07 8.01 9.21
N LEU A 207 -12.00 8.52 8.61
CA LEU A 207 -11.88 8.73 7.17
C LEU A 207 -10.88 7.72 6.61
N PHE A 208 -11.41 6.67 6.00
CA PHE A 208 -10.59 5.59 5.48
C PHE A 208 -9.75 6.04 4.26
N PRO A 209 -8.50 5.53 4.12
CA PRO A 209 -7.63 5.89 3.03
C PRO A 209 -8.24 5.71 1.64
N ALA A 210 -9.00 4.64 1.40
CA ALA A 210 -9.69 4.42 0.13
C ALA A 210 -10.73 5.51 -0.17
N THR A 211 -11.46 5.99 0.84
CA THR A 211 -12.44 7.07 0.71
C THR A 211 -11.74 8.37 0.34
N LEU A 212 -10.69 8.74 1.08
CA LEU A 212 -9.90 9.95 0.80
C LEU A 212 -9.22 9.91 -0.57
N ARG A 213 -8.64 8.76 -0.93
CA ARG A 213 -8.07 8.52 -2.26
C ARG A 213 -9.09 8.77 -3.36
N ARG A 214 -10.28 8.18 -3.26
CA ARG A 214 -11.36 8.36 -4.24
C ARG A 214 -11.76 9.82 -4.36
N LEU A 215 -11.93 10.53 -3.24
CA LEU A 215 -12.27 11.95 -3.25
C LEU A 215 -11.20 12.80 -3.97
N VAL A 216 -9.92 12.49 -3.77
CA VAL A 216 -8.84 13.20 -4.45
C VAL A 216 -8.76 12.84 -5.93
N LEU A 217 -8.61 11.55 -6.27
CA LEU A 217 -8.36 11.11 -7.65
C LEU A 217 -9.54 11.36 -8.60
N ASP A 218 -10.78 11.24 -8.11
CA ASP A 218 -11.96 11.51 -8.93
C ASP A 218 -12.13 13.02 -9.23
N SER A 219 -11.37 13.89 -8.56
CA SER A 219 -11.44 15.34 -8.81
C SER A 219 -10.78 15.75 -10.13
N SER A 220 -9.85 14.95 -10.66
CA SER A 220 -9.25 15.16 -11.97
C SER A 220 -8.41 13.96 -12.41
N ALA A 221 -8.58 13.54 -13.67
CA ALA A 221 -7.73 12.52 -14.30
C ALA A 221 -6.26 12.95 -14.44
N ALA A 222 -5.97 14.24 -14.31
CA ALA A 222 -4.61 14.77 -14.39
C ALA A 222 -3.81 14.60 -13.08
N ILE A 223 -4.42 14.08 -12.01
CA ILE A 223 -3.71 13.78 -10.76
C ILE A 223 -2.95 12.47 -10.93
N ARG A 224 -1.62 12.54 -10.88
CA ARG A 224 -0.70 11.40 -11.00
C ARG A 224 -0.36 10.77 -9.66
N ASP A 225 -0.28 11.59 -8.62
CA ASP A 225 0.00 11.14 -7.26
C ASP A 225 -0.56 12.11 -6.21
N TYR A 226 -0.73 11.63 -4.99
CA TYR A 226 -1.21 12.42 -3.89
C TYR A 226 -0.59 11.98 -2.55
N GLU A 227 -0.58 12.88 -1.58
CA GLU A 227 -0.33 12.59 -0.18
C GLU A 227 -1.24 13.47 0.68
N ILE A 228 -1.87 12.88 1.69
CA ILE A 228 -2.81 13.53 2.60
C ILE A 228 -2.26 13.36 4.01
N VAL A 229 -2.06 14.47 4.68
CA VAL A 229 -1.59 14.52 6.06
C VAL A 229 -2.63 15.28 6.88
N GLN A 230 -3.22 14.62 7.88
CA GLN A 230 -4.01 15.30 8.90
C GLN A 230 -3.09 15.77 10.02
N GLN A 231 -3.14 17.06 10.32
CA GLN A 231 -2.38 17.71 11.39
C GLN A 231 -3.06 17.54 12.76
N PRO A 232 -2.36 17.84 13.88
CA PRO A 232 -2.95 17.73 15.22
C PRO A 232 -4.16 18.65 15.46
N ASP A 233 -4.27 19.76 14.73
CA ASP A 233 -5.42 20.68 14.74
C ASP A 233 -6.56 20.24 13.80
N ASP A 234 -6.55 18.98 13.36
CA ASP A 234 -7.47 18.36 12.41
C ASP A 234 -7.45 18.95 10.99
N ALA A 235 -6.56 19.90 10.69
CA ALA A 235 -6.40 20.44 9.34
C ALA A 235 -5.80 19.39 8.39
N PHE A 236 -6.29 19.36 7.15
CA PHE A 236 -5.73 18.50 6.10
C PHE A 236 -4.76 19.26 5.22
N GLN A 237 -3.53 18.77 5.15
CA GLN A 237 -2.56 19.14 4.14
C GLN A 237 -2.59 18.10 3.01
N ILE A 238 -2.97 18.53 1.81
CA ILE A 238 -3.10 17.67 0.62
C ILE A 238 -2.03 18.06 -0.39
N TYR A 239 -1.12 17.16 -0.69
CA TYR A 239 -0.10 17.30 -1.72
C TYR A 239 -0.53 16.60 -2.98
N LEU A 240 -0.38 17.23 -4.15
CA LEU A 240 -0.77 16.67 -5.44
C LEU A 240 0.37 16.77 -6.45
N ALA A 241 0.74 15.65 -7.07
CA ALA A 241 1.47 15.68 -8.33
C ALA A 241 0.45 15.60 -9.48
N THR A 242 0.40 16.64 -10.30
CA THR A 242 -0.47 16.70 -11.48
C THR A 242 0.34 16.62 -12.76
N ASP A 243 -0.30 16.37 -13.89
CA ASP A 243 0.34 16.52 -15.21
C ASP A 243 0.91 17.93 -15.39
N PRO A 244 2.08 18.09 -16.05
CA PRO A 244 2.74 19.40 -16.15
C PRO A 244 1.91 20.47 -16.89
N ALA A 245 1.02 20.05 -17.79
CA ALA A 245 0.16 20.93 -18.58
C ALA A 245 -1.20 21.22 -17.91
N ALA A 246 -1.48 20.61 -16.76
CA ALA A 246 -2.77 20.74 -16.10
C ALA A 246 -2.88 22.02 -15.27
N ASP A 247 -4.08 22.61 -15.21
CA ASP A 247 -4.38 23.74 -14.33
C ASP A 247 -4.48 23.28 -12.87
N PHE A 248 -3.38 23.44 -12.14
CA PHE A 248 -3.32 23.09 -10.71
C PHE A 248 -4.33 23.86 -9.87
N GLY A 249 -4.62 25.13 -10.17
CA GLY A 249 -5.53 25.95 -9.38
C GLY A 249 -6.97 25.44 -9.45
N SER A 250 -7.41 25.07 -10.66
CA SER A 250 -8.71 24.42 -10.87
C SER A 250 -8.79 23.06 -10.18
N ILE A 251 -7.74 22.22 -10.31
CA ILE A 251 -7.69 20.91 -9.65
C ILE A 251 -7.74 21.04 -8.12
N ALA A 252 -6.96 21.94 -7.54
CA ALA A 252 -6.93 22.19 -6.10
C ALA A 252 -8.31 22.66 -5.58
N THR A 253 -8.98 23.53 -6.35
CA THR A 253 -10.35 23.99 -6.03
C THR A 253 -11.34 22.84 -6.06
N ASN A 254 -11.28 21.98 -7.09
CA ASN A 254 -12.15 20.82 -7.22
C ASN A 254 -11.96 19.81 -6.10
N VAL A 255 -10.71 19.49 -5.74
CA VAL A 255 -10.38 18.60 -4.61
C VAL A 255 -10.97 19.16 -3.31
N THR A 256 -10.73 20.44 -3.03
CA THR A 256 -11.26 21.12 -1.83
C THR A 256 -12.79 21.06 -1.80
N ALA A 257 -13.45 21.37 -2.91
CA ALA A 257 -14.90 21.37 -3.01
C ALA A 257 -15.49 19.96 -2.84
N ARG A 258 -14.88 18.93 -3.46
CA ARG A 258 -15.35 17.54 -3.41
C ARG A 258 -15.19 16.93 -2.03
N VAL A 259 -14.04 17.12 -1.37
CA VAL A 259 -13.81 16.66 0.01
C VAL A 259 -14.78 17.36 0.97
N ARG A 260 -14.93 18.69 0.87
CA ARG A 260 -15.85 19.44 1.71
C ARG A 260 -17.29 18.96 1.53
N THR A 261 -17.76 18.84 0.29
CA THR A 261 -19.13 18.39 -0.03
C THR A 261 -19.39 17.00 0.55
N ALA A 262 -18.46 16.06 0.35
CA ALA A 262 -18.61 14.69 0.84
C ALA A 262 -18.70 14.64 2.37
N LEU A 263 -17.86 15.40 3.08
CA LEU A 263 -17.90 15.44 4.55
C LEU A 263 -19.18 16.11 5.06
N THR A 264 -19.59 17.22 4.49
CA THR A 264 -20.84 17.90 4.89
C THR A 264 -22.07 17.07 4.59
N ALA A 265 -22.09 16.32 3.49
CA ALA A 265 -23.19 15.41 3.16
C ALA A 265 -23.32 14.26 4.17
N ASN A 266 -22.21 13.90 4.84
CA ASN A 266 -22.17 12.91 5.92
C ASN A 266 -22.30 13.55 7.32
N GLY A 267 -22.85 14.76 7.40
CA GLY A 267 -23.11 15.44 8.68
C GLY A 267 -21.85 15.88 9.42
N CYS A 268 -20.69 15.93 8.75
CA CYS A 268 -19.43 16.40 9.33
C CYS A 268 -19.25 17.91 9.18
N GLN A 269 -18.52 18.49 10.12
CA GLN A 269 -18.04 19.86 10.05
C GLN A 269 -17.06 19.99 8.86
N PRO A 270 -17.10 21.11 8.13
CA PRO A 270 -16.19 21.32 7.00
C PRO A 270 -14.74 21.43 7.53
N PRO A 271 -13.80 20.63 7.01
CA PRO A 271 -12.42 20.69 7.50
C PRO A 271 -11.69 21.93 6.97
N THR A 272 -10.71 22.40 7.74
CA THR A 272 -9.64 23.26 7.23
C THR A 272 -8.75 22.43 6.32
N MET A 273 -8.47 22.93 5.12
CA MET A 273 -7.68 22.21 4.12
C MET A 273 -6.74 23.16 3.38
N GLN A 274 -5.52 22.69 3.12
CA GLN A 274 -4.56 23.34 2.25
C GLN A 274 -4.10 22.34 1.18
N VAL A 275 -4.19 22.74 -0.08
CA VAL A 275 -3.73 21.93 -1.22
C VAL A 275 -2.42 22.51 -1.75
N THR A 276 -1.40 21.68 -1.96
CA THR A 276 -0.05 22.10 -2.37
C THR A 276 0.45 21.26 -3.54
N ALA A 277 1.13 21.92 -4.48
CA ALA A 277 1.70 21.27 -5.65
C ALA A 277 2.98 20.50 -5.30
N GLY A 278 3.12 19.32 -5.89
CA GLY A 278 4.26 18.42 -5.67
C GLY A 278 4.09 17.52 -4.46
N ILE A 279 4.78 16.37 -4.47
CA ILE A 279 4.83 15.42 -3.36
C ILE A 279 6.05 15.74 -2.49
N PRO A 280 5.92 15.78 -1.15
CA PRO A 280 7.05 16.03 -0.28
C PRO A 280 8.15 14.97 -0.47
N PRO A 281 9.43 15.36 -0.41
CA PRO A 281 10.53 14.41 -0.54
C PRO A 281 10.52 13.42 0.63
N ARG A 282 10.87 12.16 0.35
CA ARG A 282 10.94 11.09 1.34
C ARG A 282 12.31 10.41 1.29
N PRO A 283 12.85 9.97 2.45
CA PRO A 283 14.05 9.13 2.46
C PRO A 283 13.81 7.84 1.64
N ALA A 284 14.85 7.36 0.95
CA ALA A 284 14.73 6.15 0.11
C ALA A 284 14.33 4.88 0.88
N THR A 285 14.52 4.87 2.20
CA THR A 285 14.17 3.76 3.10
C THR A 285 12.80 3.93 3.76
N ALA A 286 12.18 5.10 3.64
CA ALA A 286 10.87 5.37 4.19
C ALA A 286 9.80 4.72 3.30
N LYS A 287 8.89 3.97 3.94
CA LYS A 287 7.73 3.40 3.24
C LYS A 287 6.85 4.52 2.74
N ARG A 288 6.36 4.40 1.51
CA ARG A 288 5.34 5.29 0.99
C ARG A 288 4.02 5.12 1.75
N ARG A 289 3.51 6.22 2.31
CA ARG A 289 2.19 6.31 2.95
C ARG A 289 1.47 7.52 2.37
N ARG A 290 0.40 7.30 1.61
CA ARG A 290 -0.35 8.39 0.97
C ARG A 290 -1.39 9.04 1.88
N VAL A 291 -1.78 8.38 2.96
CA VAL A 291 -2.66 8.93 3.99
C VAL A 291 -1.97 8.75 5.32
N GLN A 292 -1.84 9.83 6.07
CA GLN A 292 -1.16 9.88 7.36
C GLN A 292 -1.90 10.84 8.28
N ARG A 293 -1.86 10.53 9.58
CA ARG A 293 -2.26 11.47 10.62
C ARG A 293 -1.07 11.71 11.54
N ILE A 294 -0.71 12.97 11.71
CA ILE A 294 0.27 13.38 12.70
C ILE A 294 -0.45 13.39 14.05
N GLN A 295 0.02 12.52 14.94
CA GLN A 295 -0.37 12.56 16.33
C GLN A 295 0.68 13.39 17.07
N ASP A 296 0.27 14.25 18.00
CA ASP A 296 1.19 14.79 18.99
C ASP A 296 1.94 13.61 19.62
N ALA A 297 3.26 13.76 19.78
CA ALA A 297 4.04 12.75 20.49
C ALA A 297 3.33 12.48 21.83
N PRO A 298 3.07 11.21 22.21
CA PRO A 298 2.45 10.94 23.49
C PRO A 298 3.31 11.62 24.56
N CYS A 299 2.69 12.50 25.34
CA CYS A 299 3.29 13.05 26.54
C CYS A 299 3.72 11.84 27.36
N THR A 300 5.01 11.58 27.40
CA THR A 300 5.58 10.43 28.10
C THR A 300 5.41 10.74 29.57
N LEU A 301 4.38 10.16 30.19
CA LEU A 301 4.22 10.12 31.64
C LEU A 301 5.22 9.13 32.23
#